data_AF-A0A534XQ63-F1
#
_entry.id   AF-A0A534XQ63-F1
#
_cell.length_a   1.000
_cell.length_b   1.000
_cell.length_c   1.000
_cell.angle_alpha   90.00
_cell.angle_beta   90.00
_cell.angle_gamma   90.00
#
_symmetry.space_group_name_H-M   'P 1'
#
loop_
_entity.id
_entity.type
_entity.pdbx_description
1 polymer ?
#
loop_
_entity_poly.entity_id
_entity_poly.type
_entity_poly.pdbx_seq_one_letter_code
_entity_poly.pdbx_strand_id
1 'polypeptide(L)'
;MSELSPPYAGRGIVHSGVDSGVVGAQRNQDIVVGDVIVRHRLMVRVTHWLVALAFFFCLFTGLPIWSPVFGWLAGLFGGLNGCRVVHPWSGVAFFVFTFWMALHWASEMRMTKEERAWIGPRLVEYMRYQGDDSEVGKYNPGQKLFFWAVIVGAIGVLVTGIVMWFPLTFNEIFREASYVIHDIAFILFFVAIVFHIYLGTAGEPGTFRSMTRGTVTRAWARLHHLLRAAPAVLRQAEGGPPALAEVARMRLDDDPDTARSRLRIYWDGGPEAREDYLSRAILQPWVRILAAEHRPPDRPRREGACPFCSGLPWMVTRRTEQDSHGAQRNLCCALCGGEWPFSRIRCPGCGEADPEKLPNFHDETRSAVRIEACDTCKRYVKSIDLTLDARPIAEVDDLATLALDLWAQDEGYTRLEPGLAGI
;
A
#
# COMPACT_ATOMS: atom_id res chain seq x y z
N MET A 1 -28.45 31.92 30.41
CA MET A 1 -28.95 32.53 29.17
C MET A 1 -27.78 33.16 28.43
N SER A 2 -27.85 33.11 27.10
CA SER A 2 -26.87 33.44 26.05
C SER A 2 -25.71 32.46 25.82
N GLU A 3 -26.04 31.51 24.94
CA GLU A 3 -25.19 30.72 24.06
C GLU A 3 -24.10 31.54 23.35
N LEU A 4 -22.90 30.95 23.23
CA LEU A 4 -21.93 31.24 22.17
C LEU A 4 -21.41 29.90 21.64
N SER A 5 -22.10 29.39 20.63
CA SER A 5 -21.69 28.23 19.84
C SER A 5 -20.57 28.60 18.86
N PRO A 6 -19.60 27.70 18.59
CA PRO A 6 -18.45 27.96 17.72
C PRO A 6 -18.81 27.95 16.22
N PRO A 7 -18.08 28.69 15.37
CA PRO A 7 -18.36 28.76 13.94
C PRO A 7 -17.66 27.61 13.20
N TYR A 8 -18.26 26.42 13.19
CA TYR A 8 -17.90 25.39 12.21
C TYR A 8 -19.18 24.75 11.65
N ALA A 9 -19.88 25.51 10.82
CA ALA A 9 -20.95 25.03 9.96
C ALA A 9 -20.48 25.09 8.50
N GLY A 10 -20.22 23.90 7.94
CA GLY A 10 -20.45 23.52 6.55
C GLY A 10 -19.94 24.44 5.43
N ARG A 11 -18.83 24.04 4.80
CA ARG A 11 -18.83 23.87 3.34
C ARG A 11 -18.31 22.47 3.00
N GLY A 12 -19.24 21.54 2.85
CA GLY A 12 -19.01 20.39 1.99
C GLY A 12 -18.77 20.90 0.58
N ILE A 13 -17.52 20.96 0.16
CA ILE A 13 -17.21 21.10 -1.25
C ILE A 13 -17.09 19.69 -1.80
N VAL A 14 -18.22 19.17 -2.26
CA VAL A 14 -18.21 18.11 -3.26
C VAL A 14 -17.66 18.76 -4.53
N HIS A 15 -16.35 18.67 -4.76
CA HIS A 15 -15.78 18.99 -6.06
C HIS A 15 -16.21 17.87 -7.03
N SER A 16 -17.36 18.07 -7.68
CA SER A 16 -17.85 17.29 -8.83
C SER A 16 -17.20 17.73 -10.15
N GLY A 17 -16.07 18.42 -10.10
CA GLY A 17 -15.23 18.74 -11.25
C GLY A 17 -13.90 18.02 -11.12
N VAL A 18 -13.41 17.42 -12.21
CA VAL A 18 -12.06 16.85 -12.28
C VAL A 18 -11.06 17.91 -11.78
N ASP A 19 -10.38 17.64 -10.67
CA ASP A 19 -9.41 18.56 -10.06
C ASP A 19 -8.47 19.09 -11.14
N SER A 20 -8.45 20.40 -11.36
CA SER A 20 -7.61 21.06 -12.37
C SER A 20 -6.12 20.75 -12.18
N GLY A 21 -5.71 20.49 -10.93
CA GLY A 21 -4.38 19.98 -10.58
C GLY A 21 -4.11 18.55 -11.07
N VAL A 22 -5.12 17.67 -11.09
CA VAL A 22 -5.00 16.31 -11.65
C VAL A 22 -4.88 16.41 -13.16
N VAL A 23 -5.64 17.26 -13.84
CA VAL A 23 -5.54 17.49 -15.29
C VAL A 23 -4.16 18.02 -15.69
N GLY A 24 -3.58 18.94 -14.92
CA GLY A 24 -2.21 19.43 -15.14
C GLY A 24 -1.13 18.37 -14.91
N ALA A 25 -1.31 17.52 -13.88
CA ALA A 25 -0.36 16.46 -13.54
C ALA A 25 -0.40 15.24 -14.48
N GLN A 26 -1.45 15.07 -15.30
CA GLN A 26 -1.61 13.94 -16.23
C GLN A 26 -0.50 13.81 -17.29
N ARG A 27 0.31 14.86 -17.51
CA ARG A 27 1.46 14.83 -18.42
C ARG A 27 2.65 14.08 -17.83
N ASN A 28 2.75 14.01 -16.50
CA ASN A 28 3.86 13.40 -15.78
C ASN A 28 3.38 12.16 -15.00
N GLN A 29 4.29 11.22 -14.73
CA GLN A 29 4.01 10.01 -13.96
C GLN A 29 4.46 10.19 -12.52
N ASP A 30 3.82 9.47 -11.60
CA ASP A 30 4.14 9.40 -10.18
C ASP A 30 4.06 10.75 -9.44
N ILE A 31 3.20 11.66 -9.95
CA ILE A 31 2.90 12.92 -9.29
C ILE A 31 1.75 12.75 -8.32
N VAL A 32 1.92 13.31 -7.13
CA VAL A 32 0.93 13.29 -6.07
C VAL A 32 0.09 14.56 -6.10
N VAL A 33 -1.24 14.46 -6.24
CA VAL A 33 -2.18 15.59 -6.24
C VAL A 33 -3.35 15.28 -5.32
N GLY A 34 -3.58 16.11 -4.29
CA GLY A 34 -4.64 15.82 -3.30
C GLY A 34 -4.49 14.40 -2.75
N ASP A 35 -5.57 13.63 -2.56
CA ASP A 35 -5.48 12.25 -2.02
C ASP A 35 -5.22 11.15 -3.07
N VAL A 36 -4.78 11.53 -4.27
CA VAL A 36 -4.52 10.59 -5.36
C VAL A 36 -3.10 10.72 -5.91
N ILE A 37 -2.57 9.60 -6.42
CA ILE A 37 -1.28 9.52 -7.11
C ILE A 37 -1.56 9.21 -8.57
N VAL A 38 -0.98 10.02 -9.47
CA VAL A 38 -1.05 9.82 -10.91
C VAL A 38 -0.07 8.72 -11.33
N ARG A 39 -0.51 7.46 -11.28
CA ARG A 39 0.34 6.29 -11.59
C ARG A 39 0.64 6.14 -13.08
N HIS A 40 -0.31 6.48 -13.95
CA HIS A 40 -0.14 6.42 -15.41
C HIS A 40 -0.48 7.75 -16.08
N ARG A 41 0.51 8.32 -16.79
CA ARG A 41 0.33 9.50 -17.63
C ARG A 41 -0.73 9.26 -18.71
N LEU A 42 -1.36 10.33 -19.18
CA LEU A 42 -2.42 10.26 -20.20
C LEU A 42 -1.98 9.47 -21.44
N MET A 43 -0.79 9.77 -21.94
CA MET A 43 -0.23 9.14 -23.13
C MET A 43 -0.17 7.61 -23.01
N VAL A 44 0.20 7.10 -21.84
CA VAL A 44 0.29 5.66 -21.56
C VAL A 44 -1.11 5.02 -21.57
N ARG A 45 -2.09 5.69 -20.96
CA ARG A 45 -3.49 5.23 -20.95
C ARG A 45 -4.10 5.22 -22.34
N VAL A 46 -3.93 6.31 -23.09
CA VAL A 46 -4.43 6.41 -24.47
C VAL A 46 -3.83 5.31 -25.33
N THR A 47 -2.51 5.10 -25.25
CA THR A 47 -1.85 4.02 -25.98
C THR A 47 -2.43 2.64 -25.63
N HIS A 48 -2.61 2.35 -24.34
CA HIS A 48 -3.23 1.09 -23.92
C HIS A 48 -4.65 0.91 -24.47
N TRP A 49 -5.50 1.94 -24.39
CA TRP A 49 -6.87 1.85 -24.91
C TRP A 49 -6.93 1.73 -26.44
N LEU A 50 -5.98 2.32 -27.16
CA LEU A 50 -5.82 2.12 -28.60
C LEU A 50 -5.44 0.67 -28.93
N VAL A 51 -4.50 0.08 -28.17
CA VAL A 51 -4.15 -1.34 -28.29
C VAL A 51 -5.36 -2.22 -27.99
N ALA A 52 -6.07 -1.97 -26.89
CA ALA A 52 -7.25 -2.74 -26.51
C ALA A 52 -8.35 -2.66 -27.57
N LEU A 53 -8.63 -1.46 -28.09
CA LEU A 53 -9.61 -1.26 -29.15
C LEU A 53 -9.21 -2.05 -30.41
N ALA A 54 -7.98 -1.89 -30.90
CA ALA A 54 -7.50 -2.61 -32.07
C ALA A 54 -7.58 -4.14 -31.88
N PHE A 55 -7.18 -4.62 -30.70
CA PHE A 55 -7.27 -6.05 -30.34
C PHE A 55 -8.71 -6.56 -30.38
N PHE A 56 -9.68 -5.86 -29.78
CA PHE A 56 -11.08 -6.30 -29.81
C PHE A 56 -11.67 -6.26 -31.22
N PHE A 57 -11.27 -5.31 -32.06
CA PHE A 57 -11.62 -5.33 -33.47
C PHE A 57 -11.05 -6.55 -34.18
N CYS A 58 -9.76 -6.90 -33.96
CA CYS A 58 -9.18 -8.14 -34.48
C CYS A 58 -9.93 -9.38 -33.98
N LEU A 59 -10.24 -9.44 -32.68
CA LEU A 59 -10.91 -10.56 -32.05
C LEU A 59 -12.31 -10.78 -32.63
N PHE A 60 -13.13 -9.73 -32.70
CA PHE A 60 -14.52 -9.87 -33.19
C PHE A 60 -14.62 -10.05 -34.70
N THR A 61 -13.62 -9.60 -35.48
CA THR A 61 -13.55 -9.90 -36.92
C THR A 61 -12.92 -11.25 -37.21
N GLY A 62 -12.01 -11.73 -36.36
CA GLY A 62 -11.30 -13.00 -36.50
C GLY A 62 -12.12 -14.21 -36.06
N LEU A 63 -12.92 -14.09 -34.99
CA LEU A 63 -13.77 -15.19 -34.49
C LEU A 63 -14.70 -15.79 -35.57
N PRO A 64 -15.43 -14.98 -36.37
CA PRO A 64 -16.24 -15.51 -37.48
C PRO A 64 -15.44 -16.14 -38.61
N ILE A 65 -14.20 -15.69 -38.84
CA ILE A 65 -13.29 -16.26 -39.84
C ILE A 65 -12.78 -17.62 -39.37
N TRP A 66 -12.49 -17.74 -38.07
CA TRP A 66 -11.93 -18.94 -37.45
C TRP A 66 -12.94 -20.07 -37.31
N SER A 67 -14.18 -19.78 -36.88
CA SER A 67 -15.19 -20.82 -36.69
C SER A 67 -16.61 -20.36 -37.04
N PRO A 68 -17.39 -21.19 -37.77
CA PRO A 68 -18.79 -20.91 -38.09
C PRO A 68 -19.68 -20.68 -36.87
N VAL A 69 -19.31 -21.21 -35.69
CA VAL A 69 -20.04 -21.00 -34.43
C VAL A 69 -20.20 -19.51 -34.11
N PHE A 70 -19.19 -18.71 -34.47
CA PHE A 70 -19.19 -17.26 -34.27
C PHE A 70 -19.68 -16.48 -35.49
N GLY A 71 -20.26 -17.15 -36.50
CA GLY A 71 -20.70 -16.51 -37.74
C GLY A 71 -21.70 -15.37 -37.55
N TRP A 72 -22.49 -15.40 -36.46
CA TRP A 72 -23.42 -14.32 -36.12
C TRP A 72 -22.74 -12.96 -35.88
N LEU A 73 -21.50 -12.95 -35.38
CA LEU A 73 -20.72 -11.72 -35.16
C LEU A 73 -20.34 -11.05 -36.49
N ALA A 74 -20.27 -11.80 -37.59
CA ALA A 74 -19.94 -11.23 -38.90
C ALA A 74 -20.97 -10.19 -39.36
N GLY A 75 -22.24 -10.30 -38.91
CA GLY A 75 -23.29 -9.33 -39.20
C GLY A 75 -22.94 -7.90 -38.76
N LEU A 76 -22.16 -7.74 -37.69
CA LEU A 76 -21.73 -6.45 -37.16
C LEU A 76 -20.78 -5.70 -38.12
N PHE A 77 -20.11 -6.42 -39.02
CA PHE A 77 -19.10 -5.89 -39.94
C PHE A 77 -19.56 -5.96 -41.40
N GLY A 78 -20.84 -6.20 -41.68
CA GLY A 78 -21.37 -6.35 -43.04
C GLY A 78 -21.16 -7.74 -43.65
N GLY A 79 -21.01 -8.76 -42.81
CA GLY A 79 -20.82 -10.17 -43.19
C GLY A 79 -19.35 -10.59 -43.24
N LEU A 80 -19.11 -11.85 -43.63
CA LEU A 80 -17.77 -12.45 -43.64
C LEU A 80 -16.78 -11.70 -44.56
N ASN A 81 -17.29 -11.13 -45.66
CA ASN A 81 -16.47 -10.31 -46.55
C ASN A 81 -15.97 -9.04 -45.86
N GLY A 82 -16.82 -8.39 -45.05
CA GLY A 82 -16.41 -7.23 -44.26
C GLY A 82 -15.36 -7.61 -43.21
N CYS A 83 -15.55 -8.73 -42.50
CA CYS A 83 -14.54 -9.25 -41.58
C CYS A 83 -13.18 -9.48 -42.27
N ARG A 84 -13.16 -10.10 -43.46
CA ARG A 84 -11.93 -10.35 -44.23
C ARG A 84 -11.21 -9.08 -44.66
N VAL A 85 -11.93 -7.99 -44.91
CA VAL A 85 -11.33 -6.70 -45.23
C VAL A 85 -10.82 -6.02 -43.97
N VAL A 86 -11.63 -5.95 -42.91
CA VAL A 86 -11.32 -5.17 -41.69
C VAL A 86 -10.24 -5.84 -40.84
N HIS A 87 -10.26 -7.16 -40.71
CA HIS A 87 -9.35 -7.92 -39.83
C HIS A 87 -7.85 -7.66 -40.07
N PRO A 88 -7.31 -7.72 -41.31
CA PRO A 88 -5.89 -7.48 -41.51
C PRO A 88 -5.48 -6.03 -41.20
N TRP A 89 -6.34 -5.05 -41.50
CA TRP A 89 -6.08 -3.65 -41.16
C TRP A 89 -6.11 -3.39 -39.66
N SER A 90 -7.05 -4.01 -38.92
CA SER A 90 -7.04 -3.94 -37.46
C SER A 90 -5.82 -4.63 -36.88
N GLY A 91 -5.34 -5.72 -37.49
CA GLY A 91 -4.11 -6.41 -37.12
C GLY A 91 -2.86 -5.52 -37.25
N VAL A 92 -2.75 -4.78 -38.36
CA VAL A 92 -1.69 -3.78 -38.54
C VAL A 92 -1.77 -2.68 -37.48
N ALA A 93 -2.97 -2.15 -37.22
CA ALA A 93 -3.17 -1.14 -36.17
C ALA A 93 -2.79 -1.67 -34.79
N PHE A 94 -3.19 -2.90 -34.44
CA PHE A 94 -2.84 -3.57 -33.20
C PHE A 94 -1.32 -3.69 -33.05
N PHE A 95 -0.61 -4.11 -34.10
CA PHE A 95 0.84 -4.19 -34.08
C PHE A 95 1.50 -2.82 -33.88
N VAL A 96 1.08 -1.80 -34.64
CA VAL A 96 1.65 -0.44 -34.54
C VAL A 96 1.47 0.12 -33.14
N PHE A 97 0.26 0.03 -32.56
CA PHE A 97 0.01 0.53 -31.22
C PHE A 97 0.74 -0.28 -30.14
N THR A 98 0.85 -1.60 -30.30
CA THR A 98 1.59 -2.47 -29.37
C THR A 98 3.09 -2.18 -29.43
N PHE A 99 3.65 -1.98 -30.62
CA PHE A 99 5.05 -1.61 -30.80
C PHE A 99 5.34 -0.23 -30.21
N TRP A 100 4.45 0.74 -30.43
CA TRP A 100 4.53 2.04 -29.79
C TRP A 100 4.49 1.93 -28.25
N MET A 101 3.56 1.14 -27.70
CA MET A 101 3.51 0.83 -26.27
C MET A 101 4.83 0.23 -25.77
N ALA A 102 5.40 -0.70 -26.53
CA ALA A 102 6.66 -1.34 -26.20
C ALA A 102 7.81 -0.34 -26.08
N LEU A 103 7.94 0.61 -27.01
CA LEU A 103 8.97 1.65 -26.96
C LEU A 103 8.85 2.53 -25.71
N HIS A 104 7.63 2.88 -25.32
CA HIS A 104 7.38 3.74 -24.16
C HIS A 104 7.53 3.04 -22.81
N TRP A 105 7.35 1.73 -22.77
CA TRP A 105 7.46 0.91 -21.55
C TRP A 105 8.74 0.08 -21.48
N ALA A 106 9.59 0.08 -22.52
CA ALA A 106 10.79 -0.77 -22.61
C ALA A 106 11.76 -0.59 -21.43
N SER A 107 11.90 0.61 -20.87
CA SER A 107 12.76 0.84 -19.70
C SER A 107 12.17 0.26 -18.41
N GLU A 108 10.86 0.43 -18.20
CA GLU A 108 10.13 -0.05 -17.01
C GLU A 108 9.93 -1.57 -17.02
N MET A 109 9.92 -2.19 -18.21
CA MET A 109 9.68 -3.62 -18.43
C MET A 109 10.95 -4.47 -18.52
N ARG A 110 12.13 -3.89 -18.23
CA ARG A 110 13.36 -4.67 -18.13
C ARG A 110 13.26 -5.62 -16.93
N MET A 111 13.51 -6.91 -17.18
CA MET A 111 13.65 -7.90 -16.13
C MET A 111 15.08 -7.91 -15.59
N THR A 112 15.21 -7.65 -14.29
CA THR A 112 16.46 -7.77 -13.53
C THR A 112 16.86 -9.25 -13.36
N LYS A 113 18.08 -9.51 -12.88
CA LYS A 113 18.56 -10.89 -12.66
C LYS A 113 17.76 -11.59 -11.55
N GLU A 114 17.41 -10.87 -10.48
CA GLU A 114 16.57 -11.37 -9.39
C GLU A 114 15.16 -11.74 -9.88
N GLU A 115 14.53 -10.89 -10.70
CA GLU A 115 13.19 -11.15 -11.24
C GLU A 115 13.13 -12.32 -12.24
N ARG A 116 14.24 -12.67 -12.91
CA ARG A 116 14.29 -13.86 -13.77
C ARG A 116 14.33 -15.15 -12.95
N ALA A 117 14.93 -15.13 -11.75
CA ALA A 117 14.92 -16.28 -10.84
C ALA A 117 13.51 -16.59 -10.32
N TRP A 118 12.58 -15.63 -10.40
CA TRP A 118 11.17 -15.78 -10.02
C TRP A 118 10.35 -16.63 -11.02
N ILE A 119 10.77 -16.74 -12.29
CA ILE A 119 9.95 -17.28 -13.41
C ILE A 119 9.69 -18.82 -13.33
N GLY A 120 10.19 -19.52 -12.32
CA GLY A 120 9.97 -20.97 -12.13
C GLY A 120 8.92 -21.29 -11.05
N PRO A 121 9.34 -21.78 -9.86
CA PRO A 121 8.42 -22.26 -8.82
C PRO A 121 7.47 -21.17 -8.29
N ARG A 122 7.95 -19.93 -8.18
CA ARG A 122 7.14 -18.79 -7.69
C ARG A 122 6.03 -18.34 -8.64
N LEU A 123 6.16 -18.57 -9.95
CA LEU A 123 5.08 -18.29 -10.92
C LEU A 123 3.89 -19.25 -10.72
N VAL A 124 4.16 -20.51 -10.40
CA VAL A 124 3.13 -21.53 -10.14
C VAL A 124 2.43 -21.25 -8.81
N GLU A 125 3.21 -20.87 -7.80
CA GLU A 125 2.74 -20.34 -6.51
C GLU A 125 1.84 -19.10 -6.66
N TYR A 126 2.27 -18.11 -7.45
CA TYR A 126 1.47 -16.92 -7.80
C TYR A 126 0.15 -17.28 -8.48
N MET A 127 0.17 -18.19 -9.46
CA MET A 127 -1.04 -18.67 -10.15
C MET A 127 -1.97 -19.47 -9.22
N ARG A 128 -1.44 -20.04 -8.14
CA ARG A 128 -2.20 -20.75 -7.10
C ARG A 128 -2.63 -19.84 -5.94
N TYR A 129 -2.38 -18.53 -6.02
CA TYR A 129 -2.58 -17.59 -4.91
C TYR A 129 -1.88 -18.04 -3.61
N GLN A 130 -0.76 -18.75 -3.73
CA GLN A 130 0.06 -19.23 -2.63
C GLN A 130 1.46 -18.64 -2.77
N GLY A 131 1.71 -17.44 -2.26
CA GLY A 131 3.05 -16.84 -2.33
C GLY A 131 3.14 -15.38 -1.92
N ASP A 132 4.35 -14.99 -1.53
CA ASP A 132 4.74 -13.64 -1.12
C ASP A 132 5.01 -12.73 -2.35
N ASP A 133 4.21 -11.67 -2.50
CA ASP A 133 4.36 -10.63 -3.54
C ASP A 133 5.16 -9.40 -3.04
N SER A 134 5.88 -9.50 -1.91
CA SER A 134 6.56 -8.38 -1.24
C SER A 134 7.68 -7.71 -2.04
N GLU A 135 8.23 -8.36 -3.07
CA GLU A 135 9.39 -7.87 -3.85
C GLU A 135 9.05 -7.39 -5.28
N VAL A 136 7.88 -6.78 -5.45
CA VAL A 136 7.44 -6.31 -6.76
C VAL A 136 7.77 -4.82 -6.98
N GLY A 137 8.45 -4.49 -8.08
CA GLY A 137 8.64 -3.11 -8.56
C GLY A 137 7.33 -2.43 -9.01
N LYS A 138 7.39 -1.42 -9.88
CA LYS A 138 6.17 -0.76 -10.43
C LYS A 138 5.20 -1.75 -11.11
N TYR A 139 5.76 -2.81 -11.70
CA TYR A 139 5.05 -3.93 -12.31
C TYR A 139 5.57 -5.24 -11.74
N ASN A 140 4.67 -6.19 -11.47
CA ASN A 140 5.05 -7.52 -11.00
C ASN A 140 5.75 -8.35 -12.09
N PRO A 141 6.58 -9.34 -11.74
CA PRO A 141 7.25 -10.19 -12.71
C PRO A 141 6.28 -10.87 -13.70
N GLY A 142 5.07 -11.25 -13.25
CA GLY A 142 4.01 -11.77 -14.10
C GLY A 142 3.52 -10.78 -15.16
N GLN A 143 3.35 -9.51 -14.82
CA GLN A 143 2.97 -8.41 -15.70
C GLN A 143 4.09 -8.12 -16.71
N LYS A 144 5.35 -8.17 -16.28
CA LYS A 144 6.50 -8.05 -17.19
C LYS A 144 6.56 -9.23 -18.16
N LEU A 145 6.34 -10.45 -17.68
CA LEU A 145 6.30 -11.65 -18.53
C LEU A 145 5.16 -11.56 -19.55
N PHE A 146 3.98 -11.17 -19.09
CA PHE A 146 2.81 -10.94 -19.94
C PHE A 146 3.09 -9.88 -21.01
N PHE A 147 3.71 -8.76 -20.64
CA PHE A 147 4.11 -7.71 -21.57
C PHE A 147 5.02 -8.25 -22.69
N TRP A 148 6.05 -9.03 -22.34
CA TRP A 148 6.95 -9.62 -23.34
C TRP A 148 6.26 -10.69 -24.19
N ALA A 149 5.39 -11.51 -23.60
CA ALA A 149 4.59 -12.49 -24.32
C ALA A 149 3.67 -11.83 -25.36
N VAL A 150 3.03 -10.71 -25.00
CA VAL A 150 2.19 -9.92 -25.92
C VAL A 150 3.03 -9.34 -27.06
N ILE A 151 4.24 -8.83 -26.82
CA ILE A 151 5.10 -8.30 -27.88
C ILE A 151 5.51 -9.39 -28.87
N VAL A 152 6.00 -10.53 -28.35
CA VAL A 152 6.42 -11.65 -29.20
C VAL A 152 5.23 -12.21 -29.97
N GLY A 153 4.09 -12.36 -29.30
CA GLY A 153 2.84 -12.78 -29.94
C GLY A 153 2.39 -11.81 -31.03
N ALA A 154 2.46 -10.50 -30.80
CA ALA A 154 2.05 -9.49 -31.79
C ALA A 154 2.94 -9.53 -33.04
N ILE A 155 4.25 -9.74 -32.88
CA ILE A 155 5.17 -9.96 -34.01
C ILE A 155 4.79 -11.24 -34.77
N GLY A 156 4.55 -12.34 -34.04
CA GLY A 156 4.17 -13.62 -34.64
C GLY A 156 2.89 -13.53 -35.47
N VAL A 157 1.83 -12.94 -34.90
CA VAL A 157 0.54 -12.72 -35.57
C VAL A 157 0.66 -11.78 -36.76
N LEU A 158 1.51 -10.74 -36.70
CA LEU A 158 1.76 -9.87 -37.84
C LEU A 158 2.43 -10.64 -38.99
N VAL A 159 3.51 -11.39 -38.70
CA VAL A 159 4.27 -12.11 -39.73
C VAL A 159 3.39 -13.15 -40.41
N THR A 160 2.67 -13.97 -39.64
CA THR A 160 1.75 -14.97 -40.20
C THR A 160 0.56 -14.32 -40.91
N GLY A 161 0.05 -13.21 -40.36
CA GLY A 161 -1.01 -12.43 -40.99
C GLY A 161 -0.63 -11.87 -42.35
N ILE A 162 0.60 -11.36 -42.53
CA ILE A 162 1.11 -10.88 -43.82
C ILE A 162 1.18 -12.03 -44.84
N VAL A 163 1.66 -13.21 -44.43
CA VAL A 163 1.71 -14.39 -45.31
C VAL A 163 0.30 -14.81 -45.74
N MET A 164 -0.66 -14.82 -44.82
CA MET A 164 -2.06 -15.13 -45.10
C MET A 164 -2.77 -14.06 -45.94
N TRP A 165 -2.37 -12.79 -45.82
CA TRP A 165 -2.93 -11.68 -46.60
C TRP A 165 -2.48 -11.72 -48.07
N PHE A 166 -1.26 -12.18 -48.34
CA PHE A 166 -0.71 -12.30 -49.69
C PHE A 166 -0.38 -13.75 -50.08
N PRO A 167 -1.37 -14.66 -50.14
CA PRO A 167 -1.16 -16.11 -50.21
C PRO A 167 -0.54 -16.61 -51.52
N LEU A 168 -0.51 -15.78 -52.57
CA LEU A 168 0.10 -16.09 -53.86
C LEU A 168 1.60 -15.72 -53.93
N THR A 169 2.08 -14.92 -52.97
CA THR A 169 3.47 -14.44 -52.95
C THR A 169 4.41 -15.43 -52.26
N PHE A 170 3.87 -16.22 -51.34
CA PHE A 170 4.62 -17.14 -50.49
C PHE A 170 4.42 -18.60 -50.92
N ASN A 171 5.40 -19.45 -50.62
CA ASN A 171 5.29 -20.88 -50.92
C ASN A 171 4.23 -21.57 -50.04
N GLU A 172 3.83 -22.77 -50.43
CA GLU A 172 2.79 -23.54 -49.76
C GLU A 172 3.13 -23.86 -48.29
N ILE A 173 4.38 -24.26 -48.02
CA ILE A 173 4.85 -24.59 -46.67
C ILE A 173 4.68 -23.40 -45.71
N PHE A 174 5.10 -22.20 -46.13
CA PHE A 174 4.97 -20.99 -45.31
C PHE A 174 3.52 -20.61 -45.08
N ARG A 175 2.65 -20.80 -46.09
CA ARG A 175 1.22 -20.52 -45.97
C ARG A 175 0.53 -21.46 -44.98
N GLU A 176 0.76 -22.76 -45.08
CA GLU A 176 0.18 -23.74 -44.17
C GLU A 176 0.67 -23.56 -42.74
N ALA A 177 1.99 -23.36 -42.56
CA ALA A 177 2.56 -23.05 -41.26
C ALA A 177 1.96 -21.75 -40.67
N SER A 178 1.71 -20.74 -41.50
CA SER A 178 1.13 -19.47 -41.04
C SER A 178 -0.28 -19.64 -40.48
N TYR A 179 -1.14 -20.45 -41.11
CA TYR A 179 -2.48 -20.71 -40.57
C TYR A 179 -2.40 -21.33 -39.18
N VAL A 180 -1.59 -22.37 -39.00
CA VAL A 180 -1.46 -23.06 -37.71
C VAL A 180 -0.87 -22.15 -36.63
N ILE A 181 0.21 -21.43 -36.95
CA ILE A 181 0.87 -20.54 -35.99
C ILE A 181 -0.04 -19.38 -35.61
N HIS A 182 -0.79 -18.81 -36.57
CA HIS A 182 -1.73 -17.73 -36.32
C HIS A 182 -2.88 -18.18 -35.41
N ASP A 183 -3.44 -19.37 -35.64
CA ASP A 183 -4.50 -19.94 -34.81
C ASP A 183 -4.02 -20.21 -33.37
N ILE A 184 -2.83 -20.80 -33.21
CA ILE A 184 -2.23 -21.01 -31.89
C ILE A 184 -2.03 -19.68 -31.17
N ALA A 185 -1.47 -18.68 -31.86
CA ALA A 185 -1.26 -17.36 -31.28
C ALA A 185 -2.59 -16.69 -30.89
N PHE A 186 -3.63 -16.80 -31.73
CA PHE A 186 -4.98 -16.33 -31.43
C PHE A 186 -5.53 -16.95 -30.15
N ILE A 187 -5.46 -18.28 -29.99
CA ILE A 187 -5.93 -18.98 -28.80
C ILE A 187 -5.19 -18.49 -27.54
N LEU A 188 -3.85 -18.38 -27.63
CA LEU A 188 -3.04 -17.86 -26.53
C LEU A 188 -3.43 -16.43 -26.15
N PHE A 189 -3.64 -15.55 -27.14
CA PHE A 189 -4.12 -14.18 -26.91
C PHE A 189 -5.52 -14.13 -26.30
N PHE A 190 -6.42 -15.01 -26.74
CA PHE A 190 -7.79 -15.10 -26.22
C PHE A 190 -7.80 -15.51 -24.74
N VAL A 191 -6.98 -16.49 -24.36
CA VAL A 191 -6.84 -16.88 -22.95
C VAL A 191 -6.16 -15.77 -22.15
N ALA A 192 -5.07 -15.20 -22.68
CA ALA A 192 -4.30 -14.12 -22.08
C ALA A 192 -5.16 -12.90 -21.75
N ILE A 193 -6.06 -12.47 -22.66
CA ILE A 193 -6.91 -11.30 -22.41
C ILE A 193 -7.93 -11.54 -21.29
N VAL A 194 -8.45 -12.76 -21.15
CA VAL A 194 -9.37 -13.12 -20.05
C VAL A 194 -8.65 -12.98 -18.70
N PHE A 195 -7.46 -13.56 -18.58
CA PHE A 195 -6.64 -13.42 -17.37
C PHE A 195 -6.26 -11.97 -17.09
N HIS A 196 -5.87 -11.21 -18.13
CA HIS A 196 -5.51 -9.80 -18.00
C HIS A 196 -6.68 -8.94 -17.49
N ILE A 197 -7.88 -9.15 -18.03
CA ILE A 197 -9.09 -8.44 -17.57
C ILE A 197 -9.42 -8.84 -16.13
N TYR A 198 -9.37 -10.12 -15.79
CA TYR A 198 -9.63 -10.60 -14.43
C TYR A 198 -8.69 -9.97 -13.40
N LEU A 199 -7.37 -10.07 -13.61
CA LEU A 199 -6.37 -9.49 -12.72
C LEU A 199 -6.46 -7.95 -12.67
N GLY A 200 -6.79 -7.32 -13.80
CA GLY A 200 -6.95 -5.87 -13.90
C GLY A 200 -8.22 -5.31 -13.24
N THR A 201 -9.22 -6.14 -12.91
CA THR A 201 -10.52 -5.71 -12.40
C THR A 201 -10.85 -6.29 -11.03
N ALA A 202 -10.92 -7.62 -10.91
CA ALA A 202 -11.34 -8.32 -9.70
C ALA A 202 -10.16 -8.81 -8.86
N GLY A 203 -9.07 -9.25 -9.51
CA GLY A 203 -7.90 -9.81 -8.83
C GLY A 203 -7.11 -8.78 -8.02
N GLU A 204 -7.09 -7.51 -8.45
CA GLU A 204 -6.43 -6.42 -7.71
C GLU A 204 -7.32 -5.15 -7.68
N PRO A 205 -8.21 -5.03 -6.68
CA PRO A 205 -9.16 -3.92 -6.57
C PRO A 205 -8.47 -2.55 -6.55
N GLY A 206 -8.85 -1.68 -7.49
CA GLY A 206 -8.27 -0.32 -7.65
C GLY A 206 -7.35 -0.17 -8.85
N THR A 207 -6.83 -1.26 -9.42
CA THR A 207 -5.95 -1.23 -10.60
C THR A 207 -6.68 -0.74 -11.86
N PHE A 208 -7.95 -1.13 -12.05
CA PHE A 208 -8.77 -0.64 -13.16
C PHE A 208 -8.91 0.89 -13.20
N ARG A 209 -9.00 1.54 -12.02
CA ARG A 209 -9.09 3.00 -11.89
C ARG A 209 -7.78 3.68 -12.32
N SER A 210 -6.65 3.00 -12.16
CA SER A 210 -5.35 3.45 -12.65
C SER A 210 -5.33 3.55 -14.19
N MET A 211 -5.92 2.59 -14.91
CA MET A 211 -5.90 2.58 -16.38
C MET A 211 -6.97 3.48 -17.02
N THR A 212 -8.11 3.67 -16.36
CA THR A 212 -9.16 4.60 -16.83
C THR A 212 -8.85 6.04 -16.45
N ARG A 213 -8.67 6.31 -15.15
CA ARG A 213 -8.52 7.67 -14.60
C ARG A 213 -7.08 8.12 -14.40
N GLY A 214 -6.10 7.21 -14.48
CA GLY A 214 -4.68 7.54 -14.27
C GLY A 214 -4.27 7.62 -12.81
N THR A 215 -5.21 7.40 -11.88
CA THR A 215 -5.05 7.72 -10.46
C THR A 215 -5.27 6.50 -9.57
N VAL A 216 -4.42 6.31 -8.58
CA VAL A 216 -4.63 5.40 -7.44
C VAL A 216 -4.76 6.21 -6.14
N THR A 217 -5.48 5.70 -5.14
CA THR A 217 -5.61 6.42 -3.86
C THR A 217 -4.28 6.41 -3.10
N ARG A 218 -3.96 7.49 -2.38
CA ARG A 218 -2.76 7.56 -1.55
C ARG A 218 -2.72 6.45 -0.51
N ALA A 219 -3.86 6.12 0.10
CA ALA A 219 -3.97 5.02 1.07
C ALA A 219 -3.55 3.66 0.47
N TRP A 220 -3.97 3.38 -0.77
CA TRP A 220 -3.62 2.13 -1.48
C TRP A 220 -2.13 2.04 -1.80
N ALA A 221 -1.50 3.13 -2.27
CA ALA A 221 -0.07 3.14 -2.57
C ALA A 221 0.79 3.11 -1.30
N ARG A 222 0.40 3.85 -0.26
CA ARG A 222 1.11 3.92 1.03
C ARG A 222 1.12 2.56 1.73
N LEU A 223 -0.02 1.86 1.74
CA LEU A 223 -0.13 0.52 2.33
C LEU A 223 0.73 -0.50 1.58
N HIS A 224 0.76 -0.45 0.25
CA HIS A 224 1.66 -1.31 -0.56
C HIS A 224 3.15 -1.03 -0.28
N HIS A 225 3.55 0.24 -0.13
CA HIS A 225 4.95 0.58 0.20
C HIS A 225 5.33 0.23 1.65
N LEU A 226 4.38 0.29 2.59
CA LEU A 226 4.60 -0.12 3.98
C LEU A 226 4.69 -1.64 4.13
N LEU A 227 3.83 -2.39 3.42
CA LEU A 227 3.92 -3.85 3.33
C LEU A 227 5.27 -4.29 2.74
N ARG A 228 5.84 -3.54 1.80
CA ARG A 228 7.19 -3.78 1.27
C ARG A 228 8.30 -3.63 2.32
N ALA A 229 8.16 -2.68 3.23
CA ALA A 229 9.18 -2.41 4.27
C ALA A 229 9.05 -3.36 5.47
N ALA A 230 7.88 -3.99 5.65
CA ALA A 230 7.60 -4.86 6.79
C ALA A 230 8.59 -6.02 6.95
N PRO A 231 8.94 -6.80 5.90
CA PRO A 231 9.90 -7.90 6.05
C PRO A 231 11.28 -7.47 6.55
N ALA A 232 11.75 -6.26 6.20
CA ALA A 232 13.03 -5.75 6.69
C ALA A 232 13.00 -5.48 8.21
N VAL A 233 11.91 -4.90 8.71
CA VAL A 233 11.70 -4.67 10.15
C VAL A 233 11.53 -6.00 10.89
N LEU A 234 10.79 -6.94 10.32
CA LEU A 234 10.56 -8.26 10.90
C LEU A 234 11.85 -9.09 10.99
N ARG A 235 12.68 -9.13 9.93
CA ARG A 235 14.00 -9.80 9.96
C ARG A 235 14.93 -9.22 11.00
N GLN A 236 14.89 -7.90 11.21
CA GLN A 236 15.66 -7.27 12.28
C GLN A 236 15.15 -7.72 13.67
N ALA A 237 13.83 -7.88 13.82
CA ALA A 237 13.21 -8.34 15.06
C ALA A 237 13.49 -9.82 15.39
N GLU A 238 13.85 -10.65 14.41
CA GLU A 238 14.32 -12.04 14.65
C GLU A 238 15.59 -12.09 15.50
N GLY A 239 16.42 -11.04 15.47
CA GLY A 239 17.60 -10.91 16.33
C GLY A 239 17.30 -10.43 17.75
N GLY A 240 16.03 -10.19 18.08
CA GLY A 240 15.57 -9.71 19.39
C GLY A 240 15.35 -10.83 20.43
N PRO A 241 14.67 -10.50 21.55
CA PRO A 241 14.30 -11.48 22.57
C PRO A 241 13.45 -12.64 22.01
N PRO A 242 13.49 -13.85 22.61
CA PRO A 242 12.85 -15.04 22.06
C PRO A 242 11.36 -14.86 21.72
N ALA A 243 10.59 -14.17 22.58
CA ALA A 243 9.17 -13.90 22.35
C ALA A 243 8.95 -12.99 21.13
N LEU A 244 9.78 -11.95 20.96
CA LEU A 244 9.69 -11.04 19.81
C LEU A 244 10.12 -11.75 18.53
N ALA A 245 11.21 -12.52 18.59
CA ALA A 245 11.73 -13.27 17.46
C ALA A 245 10.72 -14.31 16.94
N GLU A 246 10.00 -14.97 17.85
CA GLU A 246 8.96 -15.93 17.47
C GLU A 246 7.78 -15.26 16.75
N VAL A 247 7.28 -14.14 17.28
CA VAL A 247 6.21 -13.38 16.62
C VAL A 247 6.70 -12.81 15.29
N ALA A 248 7.97 -12.39 15.19
CA ALA A 248 8.56 -11.90 13.95
C ALA A 248 8.62 -12.99 12.87
N ARG A 249 9.08 -14.20 13.22
CA ARG A 249 9.07 -15.37 12.33
C ARG A 249 7.66 -15.70 11.84
N MET A 250 6.71 -15.79 12.77
CA MET A 250 5.30 -16.05 12.43
C MET A 250 4.76 -15.00 11.45
N ARG A 251 5.11 -13.72 11.63
CA ARG A 251 4.66 -12.63 10.73
C ARG A 251 5.40 -12.57 9.41
N LEU A 252 6.59 -13.14 9.31
CA LEU A 252 7.29 -13.30 8.02
C LEU A 252 6.59 -14.33 7.14
N ASP A 253 5.88 -15.28 7.75
CA ASP A 253 5.07 -16.29 7.07
C ASP A 253 3.61 -15.84 6.85
N ASP A 254 3.20 -14.65 7.34
CA ASP A 254 1.84 -14.12 7.11
C ASP A 254 1.60 -13.92 5.60
N ASP A 255 0.43 -14.33 5.11
CA ASP A 255 -0.01 -13.96 3.76
C ASP A 255 -0.25 -12.42 3.67
N PRO A 256 -0.20 -11.82 2.47
CA PRO A 256 -0.32 -10.37 2.30
C PRO A 256 -1.60 -9.75 2.87
N ASP A 257 -2.73 -10.46 2.84
CA ASP A 257 -4.00 -9.95 3.38
C ASP A 257 -4.02 -10.01 4.90
N THR A 258 -3.41 -11.03 5.51
CA THR A 258 -3.19 -11.10 6.96
C THR A 258 -2.25 -9.98 7.43
N ALA A 259 -1.09 -9.81 6.78
CA ALA A 259 -0.15 -8.73 7.10
C ALA A 259 -0.81 -7.35 6.97
N ARG A 260 -1.58 -7.14 5.90
CA ARG A 260 -2.37 -5.92 5.67
C ARG A 260 -3.41 -5.70 6.76
N SER A 261 -4.12 -6.76 7.14
CA SER A 261 -5.15 -6.71 8.17
C SER A 261 -4.58 -6.34 9.53
N ARG A 262 -3.42 -6.89 9.92
CA ARG A 262 -2.72 -6.52 11.17
C ARG A 262 -2.36 -5.05 11.21
N LEU A 263 -1.73 -4.53 10.14
CA LEU A 263 -1.37 -3.11 10.05
C LEU A 263 -2.62 -2.21 10.10
N ARG A 264 -3.72 -2.63 9.47
CA ARG A 264 -4.99 -1.90 9.49
C ARG A 264 -5.63 -1.92 10.88
N ILE A 265 -5.66 -3.06 11.56
CA ILE A 265 -6.15 -3.18 12.95
C ILE A 265 -5.37 -2.25 13.86
N TYR A 266 -4.04 -2.20 13.72
CA TYR A 266 -3.22 -1.25 14.45
C TYR A 266 -3.57 0.20 14.11
N TRP A 267 -3.70 0.51 12.82
CA TRP A 267 -4.02 1.84 12.32
C TRP A 267 -5.37 2.35 12.84
N ASP A 268 -6.43 1.57 12.71
CA ASP A 268 -7.76 1.93 13.22
C ASP A 268 -7.79 1.92 14.76
N GLY A 269 -6.81 1.20 15.33
CA GLY A 269 -6.48 0.93 16.73
C GLY A 269 -7.65 0.49 17.58
N GLY A 270 -8.11 -0.70 17.24
CA GLY A 270 -8.91 -1.53 18.13
C GLY A 270 -8.16 -1.90 19.42
N PRO A 271 -8.83 -2.62 20.35
CA PRO A 271 -8.24 -3.03 21.62
C PRO A 271 -6.94 -3.83 21.47
N GLU A 272 -6.91 -4.73 20.48
CA GLU A 272 -5.77 -5.60 20.13
C GLU A 272 -4.56 -4.85 19.55
N ALA A 273 -4.77 -3.62 19.05
CA ALA A 273 -3.69 -2.82 18.49
C ALA A 273 -2.68 -2.33 19.54
N ARG A 274 -3.07 -2.27 20.81
CA ARG A 274 -2.32 -1.56 21.85
C ARG A 274 -1.07 -2.32 22.30
N GLU A 275 -1.00 -3.60 21.99
CA GLU A 275 0.13 -4.49 22.31
C GLU A 275 0.93 -4.88 21.05
N ASP A 276 0.51 -4.41 19.87
CA ASP A 276 1.14 -4.76 18.60
C ASP A 276 2.36 -3.88 18.30
N TYR A 277 3.45 -4.16 19.03
CA TYR A 277 4.75 -3.51 18.89
C TYR A 277 5.27 -3.54 17.45
N LEU A 278 5.17 -4.68 16.76
CA LEU A 278 5.73 -4.85 15.42
C LEU A 278 4.96 -4.00 14.39
N SER A 279 3.63 -3.94 14.46
CA SER A 279 2.87 -3.06 13.58
C SER A 279 3.19 -1.59 13.83
N ARG A 280 3.37 -1.19 15.09
CA ARG A 280 3.87 0.15 15.42
C ARG A 280 5.24 0.40 14.80
N ALA A 281 6.20 -0.51 14.98
CA ALA A 281 7.57 -0.38 14.49
C ALA A 281 7.62 -0.26 12.95
N ILE A 282 6.77 -1.00 12.24
CA ILE A 282 6.64 -0.92 10.77
C ILE A 282 6.07 0.45 10.34
N LEU A 283 5.09 0.99 11.06
CA LEU A 283 4.39 2.23 10.70
C LEU A 283 5.11 3.51 11.17
N GLN A 284 5.91 3.41 12.24
CA GLN A 284 6.54 4.56 12.90
C GLN A 284 7.41 5.42 11.96
N PRO A 285 8.33 4.87 11.13
CA PRO A 285 9.18 5.69 10.27
C PRO A 285 8.37 6.56 9.30
N TRP A 286 7.30 6.00 8.75
CA TRP A 286 6.41 6.72 7.84
C TRP A 286 5.63 7.83 8.54
N VAL A 287 5.10 7.57 9.74
CA VAL A 287 4.38 8.60 10.50
C VAL A 287 5.31 9.70 10.99
N ARG A 288 6.58 9.40 11.29
CA ARG A 288 7.60 10.41 11.59
C ARG A 288 7.89 11.33 10.40
N ILE A 289 7.95 10.78 9.18
CA ILE A 289 8.07 11.59 7.95
C ILE A 289 6.86 12.52 7.80
N LEU A 290 5.65 12.00 8.01
CA LEU A 290 4.44 12.82 7.97
C LEU A 290 4.48 13.96 9.00
N ALA A 291 4.98 13.70 10.20
CA ALA A 291 5.14 14.70 11.25
C ALA A 291 6.14 15.79 10.84
N ALA A 292 7.30 15.41 10.29
CA ALA A 292 8.29 16.35 9.78
C ALA A 292 7.73 17.23 8.64
N GLU A 293 6.88 16.66 7.78
CA GLU A 293 6.16 17.39 6.73
C GLU A 293 4.92 18.16 7.22
N HIS A 294 4.60 18.11 8.52
CA HIS A 294 3.40 18.73 9.11
C HIS A 294 2.09 18.27 8.45
N ARG A 295 2.03 17.00 8.04
CA ARG A 295 0.89 16.40 7.32
C ARG A 295 0.15 15.39 8.19
N PRO A 296 -0.98 15.75 8.82
CA PRO A 296 -1.67 14.84 9.72
C PRO A 296 -2.16 13.59 8.97
N PRO A 297 -1.92 12.38 9.52
CA PRO A 297 -2.46 11.16 8.94
C PRO A 297 -3.97 11.05 9.18
N ASP A 298 -4.66 10.36 8.26
CA ASP A 298 -6.07 10.00 8.40
C ASP A 298 -6.21 8.79 9.34
N ARG A 299 -6.28 9.07 10.64
CA ARG A 299 -6.43 8.07 11.72
C ARG A 299 -7.55 8.51 12.67
N PRO A 300 -8.46 7.59 13.09
CA PRO A 300 -9.53 7.91 14.03
C PRO A 300 -9.02 8.66 15.27
N ARG A 301 -9.69 9.76 15.63
CA ARG A 301 -9.34 10.54 16.82
C ARG A 301 -9.71 9.76 18.09
N ARG A 302 -8.83 9.83 19.09
CA ARG A 302 -9.05 9.26 20.42
C ARG A 302 -8.72 10.27 21.48
N GLU A 303 -9.49 10.26 22.55
CA GLU A 303 -9.19 11.06 23.74
C GLU A 303 -7.88 10.59 24.37
N GLY A 304 -7.07 11.54 24.87
CA GLY A 304 -5.76 11.24 25.47
C GLY A 304 -4.64 10.85 24.49
N ALA A 305 -4.95 10.66 23.21
CA ALA A 305 -3.97 10.35 22.17
C ALA A 305 -3.36 11.62 21.53
N CYS A 306 -2.31 11.43 20.73
CA CYS A 306 -1.59 12.50 20.08
C CYS A 306 -2.50 13.36 19.17
N PRO A 307 -2.48 14.70 19.30
CA PRO A 307 -3.31 15.59 18.47
C PRO A 307 -2.88 15.61 16.99
N PHE A 308 -1.67 15.13 16.67
CA PHE A 308 -1.21 15.01 15.29
C PHE A 308 -1.67 13.69 14.66
N CYS A 309 -1.22 12.54 15.17
CA CYS A 309 -1.44 11.23 14.53
C CYS A 309 -2.36 10.27 15.28
N SER A 310 -3.00 10.70 16.39
CA SER A 310 -3.85 9.86 17.23
C SER A 310 -3.14 8.61 17.80
N GLY A 311 -1.81 8.62 17.91
CA GLY A 311 -1.03 7.57 18.56
C GLY A 311 -1.02 7.72 20.09
N LEU A 312 -0.93 6.60 20.80
CA LEU A 312 -0.86 6.59 22.26
C LEU A 312 0.53 7.08 22.74
N PRO A 313 0.60 7.63 23.97
CA PRO A 313 1.86 8.02 24.56
C PRO A 313 2.63 6.80 25.07
N TRP A 314 3.94 6.76 24.80
CA TRP A 314 4.84 5.75 25.38
C TRP A 314 5.59 6.28 26.61
N MET A 315 5.68 7.61 26.74
CA MET A 315 6.42 8.29 27.79
C MET A 315 5.81 9.65 28.10
N VAL A 316 6.09 10.14 29.31
CA VAL A 316 5.76 11.48 29.78
C VAL A 316 7.04 12.22 30.15
N THR A 317 7.13 13.50 29.82
CA THR A 317 8.16 14.40 30.34
C THR A 317 7.51 15.47 31.21
N ARG A 318 8.16 15.84 32.30
CA ARG A 318 7.74 16.95 33.16
C ARG A 318 8.77 18.05 33.10
N ARG A 319 8.35 19.26 32.71
CA ARG A 319 9.25 20.41 32.53
C ARG A 319 8.68 21.62 33.26
N THR A 320 9.55 22.45 33.83
CA THR A 320 9.13 23.75 34.35
C THR A 320 8.97 24.70 33.18
N GLU A 321 7.77 25.24 33.00
CA GLU A 321 7.52 26.29 32.01
C GLU A 321 7.86 27.63 32.66
N GLN A 322 8.52 28.54 31.92
CA GLN A 322 8.71 29.92 32.38
C GLN A 322 7.33 30.49 32.73
N ASP A 323 7.18 31.00 33.96
CA ASP A 323 5.94 31.55 34.54
C ASP A 323 4.86 30.58 35.04
N SER A 324 5.19 29.31 35.31
CA SER A 324 4.23 28.33 35.86
C SER A 324 4.52 27.90 37.31
N HIS A 325 3.47 27.79 38.14
CA HIS A 325 3.55 27.17 39.46
C HIS A 325 3.55 25.63 39.33
N GLY A 326 4.70 25.07 38.94
CA GLY A 326 5.01 23.64 38.94
C GLY A 326 5.23 23.04 37.54
N ALA A 327 5.73 21.80 37.52
CA ALA A 327 6.10 21.12 36.28
C ALA A 327 4.88 20.80 35.38
N GLN A 328 4.90 21.29 34.14
CA GLN A 328 3.94 20.95 33.08
C GLN A 328 4.17 19.50 32.65
N ARG A 329 3.08 18.74 32.47
CA ARG A 329 3.09 17.34 32.06
C ARG A 329 2.92 17.27 30.53
N ASN A 330 3.91 16.74 29.84
CA ASN A 330 3.92 16.60 28.39
C ASN A 330 3.95 15.11 28.02
N LEU A 331 3.03 14.68 27.18
CA LEU A 331 2.97 13.31 26.67
C LEU A 331 3.80 13.20 25.38
N CYS A 332 4.56 12.12 25.22
CA CYS A 332 5.38 11.85 24.04
C CYS A 332 4.75 10.73 23.21
N CYS A 333 4.47 10.98 21.92
CA CYS A 333 3.77 10.02 21.06
C CYS A 333 4.69 8.87 20.64
N ALA A 334 4.21 7.63 20.77
CA ALA A 334 4.98 6.45 20.38
C ALA A 334 5.14 6.27 18.87
N LEU A 335 4.30 6.95 18.08
CA LEU A 335 4.21 6.78 16.63
C LEU A 335 4.86 7.94 15.87
N CYS A 336 4.45 9.19 16.11
CA CYS A 336 5.06 10.34 15.45
C CYS A 336 6.24 10.96 16.21
N GLY A 337 6.42 10.64 17.50
CA GLY A 337 7.43 11.27 18.35
C GLY A 337 7.07 12.69 18.84
N GLY A 338 5.90 13.22 18.46
CA GLY A 338 5.46 14.55 18.89
C GLY A 338 5.13 14.62 20.38
N GLU A 339 5.39 15.78 20.98
CA GLU A 339 5.06 16.09 22.37
C GLU A 339 3.84 17.01 22.46
N TRP A 340 2.99 16.84 23.47
CA TRP A 340 1.89 17.77 23.73
C TRP A 340 1.56 17.89 25.22
N PRO A 341 1.11 19.07 25.69
CA PRO A 341 0.72 19.26 27.07
C PRO A 341 -0.56 18.47 27.39
N PHE A 342 -0.62 17.92 28.60
CA PHE A 342 -1.77 17.14 29.07
C PHE A 342 -2.03 17.39 30.55
N SER A 343 -3.28 17.21 30.96
CA SER A 343 -3.70 17.47 32.35
C SER A 343 -2.91 16.63 33.36
N ARG A 344 -2.48 17.26 34.45
CA ARG A 344 -1.69 16.63 35.52
C ARG A 344 -2.45 15.49 36.22
N ILE A 345 -3.74 15.71 36.46
CA ILE A 345 -4.64 14.77 37.15
C ILE A 345 -5.63 14.22 36.12
N ARG A 346 -5.12 13.46 35.16
CA ARG A 346 -5.96 12.74 34.18
C ARG A 346 -5.22 11.55 33.59
N CYS A 347 -5.87 10.39 33.52
CA CYS A 347 -5.34 9.23 32.82
C CYS A 347 -5.42 9.42 31.29
N PRO A 348 -4.31 9.31 30.53
CA PRO A 348 -4.35 9.39 29.07
C PRO A 348 -4.97 8.15 28.39
N GLY A 349 -5.20 7.06 29.13
CA GLY A 349 -5.81 5.83 28.61
C GLY A 349 -7.34 5.82 28.67
N CYS A 350 -7.92 6.15 29.82
CA CYS A 350 -9.37 6.07 30.07
C CYS A 350 -10.02 7.39 30.52
N GLY A 351 -9.24 8.45 30.74
CA GLY A 351 -9.77 9.75 31.16
C GLY A 351 -10.07 9.88 32.66
N GLU A 352 -9.75 8.88 33.49
CA GLU A 352 -9.88 8.94 34.96
C GLU A 352 -9.25 10.23 35.52
N ALA A 353 -9.96 10.94 36.38
CA ALA A 353 -9.58 12.25 36.91
C ALA A 353 -9.58 12.30 38.44
N ASP A 354 -9.90 11.18 39.10
CA ASP A 354 -9.79 11.02 40.56
C ASP A 354 -8.32 10.82 40.99
N PRO A 355 -7.70 11.75 41.75
CA PRO A 355 -6.32 11.62 42.18
C PRO A 355 -6.04 10.37 43.01
N GLU A 356 -7.02 9.86 43.77
CA GLU A 356 -6.85 8.68 44.63
C GLU A 356 -6.68 7.40 43.80
N LYS A 357 -7.13 7.41 42.53
CA LYS A 357 -7.01 6.30 41.59
C LYS A 357 -5.86 6.46 40.60
N LEU A 358 -5.00 7.45 40.81
CA LEU A 358 -3.85 7.76 39.95
C LEU A 358 -2.53 7.67 40.75
N PRO A 359 -2.19 6.47 41.28
CA PRO A 359 -0.98 6.31 42.07
C PRO A 359 0.27 6.55 41.22
N ASN A 360 1.31 7.06 41.88
CA ASN A 360 2.63 7.20 41.29
C ASN A 360 3.65 6.41 42.11
N PHE A 361 4.50 5.68 41.41
CA PHE A 361 5.52 4.83 42.03
C PHE A 361 6.89 5.29 41.58
N HIS A 362 7.83 5.38 42.52
CA HIS A 362 9.18 5.84 42.28
C HIS A 362 10.17 4.92 43.00
N ASP A 363 11.38 4.85 42.46
CA ASP A 363 12.49 4.17 43.11
C ASP A 363 13.42 5.22 43.73
N GLU A 364 13.91 4.96 44.94
CA GLU A 364 14.79 5.88 45.66
C GLU A 364 16.12 6.09 44.94
N THR A 365 16.61 5.07 44.22
CA THR A 365 17.88 5.15 43.50
C THR A 365 17.76 5.93 42.18
N ARG A 366 16.54 6.06 41.63
CA ARG A 366 16.24 6.76 40.37
C ARG A 366 15.02 7.67 40.48
N SER A 367 15.13 8.68 41.35
CA SER A 367 14.05 9.64 41.63
C SER A 367 13.56 10.45 40.41
N ALA A 368 14.38 10.56 39.36
CA ALA A 368 14.01 11.26 38.12
C ALA A 368 12.98 10.51 37.26
N VAL A 369 12.83 9.19 37.42
CA VAL A 369 11.89 8.38 36.64
C VAL A 369 10.88 7.72 37.56
N ARG A 370 9.60 7.82 37.20
CA ARG A 370 8.50 7.26 37.97
C ARG A 370 7.47 6.61 37.07
N ILE A 371 6.68 5.72 37.65
CA ILE A 371 5.49 5.15 37.02
C ILE A 371 4.29 6.04 37.38
N GLU A 372 3.57 6.52 36.37
CA GLU A 372 2.23 7.12 36.55
C GLU A 372 1.18 6.06 36.16
N ALA A 373 0.50 5.50 37.16
CA ALA A 373 -0.46 4.42 36.98
C ALA A 373 -1.91 4.90 37.14
N CYS A 374 -2.86 4.05 36.75
CA CYS A 374 -4.29 4.29 36.86
C CYS A 374 -4.98 3.00 37.33
N ASP A 375 -5.63 3.06 38.49
CA ASP A 375 -6.35 1.92 39.06
C ASP A 375 -7.62 1.56 38.31
N THR A 376 -8.23 2.53 37.62
CA THR A 376 -9.47 2.32 36.87
C THR A 376 -9.27 1.47 35.61
N CYS A 377 -8.18 1.69 34.86
CA CYS A 377 -7.89 0.92 33.65
C CYS A 377 -6.72 -0.06 33.82
N LYS A 378 -6.09 -0.09 34.99
CA LYS A 378 -4.87 -0.86 35.29
C LYS A 378 -3.76 -0.65 34.27
N ARG A 379 -3.59 0.61 33.82
CA ARG A 379 -2.53 1.00 32.89
C ARG A 379 -1.59 2.04 33.46
N TYR A 380 -0.36 2.02 32.97
CA TYR A 380 0.66 2.99 33.37
C TYR A 380 1.43 3.59 32.19
N VAL A 381 2.12 4.69 32.47
CA VAL A 381 3.13 5.30 31.59
C VAL A 381 4.30 5.77 32.45
N LYS A 382 5.53 5.60 31.96
CA LYS A 382 6.70 6.17 32.63
C LYS A 382 6.77 7.68 32.44
N SER A 383 7.18 8.37 33.48
CA SER A 383 7.30 9.82 33.53
C SER A 383 8.69 10.21 33.99
N ILE A 384 9.35 11.03 33.18
CA ILE A 384 10.68 11.57 33.46
C ILE A 384 10.52 13.00 33.96
N ASP A 385 11.06 13.26 35.14
CA ASP A 385 11.06 14.58 35.74
C ASP A 385 12.31 15.38 35.33
N LEU A 386 12.17 16.13 34.24
CA LEU A 386 13.25 16.99 33.73
C LEU A 386 13.46 18.25 34.59
N THR A 387 12.68 18.43 35.66
CA THR A 387 12.90 19.51 36.65
C THR A 387 13.96 19.13 37.68
N LEU A 388 14.21 17.83 37.89
CA LEU A 388 15.25 17.32 38.79
C LEU A 388 16.61 17.21 38.10
N ASP A 389 16.61 16.76 36.84
CA ASP A 389 17.79 16.70 35.98
C ASP A 389 17.34 16.94 34.53
N ALA A 390 17.98 17.86 33.82
CA ALA A 390 17.65 18.18 32.43
C ALA A 390 18.39 17.31 31.40
N ARG A 391 19.31 16.44 31.86
CA ARG A 391 20.10 15.52 31.02
C ARG A 391 19.40 14.23 30.57
N PRO A 392 18.37 13.70 31.25
CA PRO A 392 17.70 12.47 30.84
C PRO A 392 17.25 12.51 29.38
N ILE A 393 17.49 11.41 28.68
CA ILE A 393 17.06 11.17 27.31
C ILE A 393 15.97 10.12 27.40
N ALA A 394 14.76 10.47 26.99
CA ALA A 394 13.57 9.63 27.08
C ALA A 394 13.83 8.15 26.73
N GLU A 395 14.47 7.92 25.58
CA GLU A 395 14.81 6.61 25.08
C GLU A 395 15.80 5.83 25.95
N VAL A 396 16.81 6.51 26.48
CA VAL A 396 17.88 5.89 27.28
C VAL A 396 17.36 5.57 28.67
N ASP A 397 16.67 6.52 29.29
CA ASP A 397 16.12 6.38 30.64
C ASP A 397 14.96 5.38 30.69
N ASP A 398 14.19 5.22 29.61
CA ASP A 398 13.22 4.12 29.46
C ASP A 398 13.91 2.77 29.64
N LEU A 399 14.95 2.53 28.85
CA LEU A 399 15.71 1.27 28.84
C LEU A 399 16.46 1.05 30.15
N ALA A 400 17.04 2.12 30.72
CA ALA A 400 17.81 2.04 31.94
C ALA A 400 16.92 1.82 33.19
N THR A 401 15.60 1.97 33.06
CA THR A 401 14.61 1.76 34.12
C THR A 401 13.69 0.57 33.85
N LEU A 402 14.17 -0.43 33.10
CA LEU A 402 13.39 -1.64 32.78
C LEU A 402 12.83 -2.36 34.03
N ALA A 403 13.54 -2.30 35.15
CA ALA A 403 13.10 -2.87 36.42
C ALA A 403 11.76 -2.28 36.90
N LEU A 404 11.46 -1.01 36.58
CA LEU A 404 10.17 -0.39 36.88
C LEU A 404 9.04 -1.01 36.05
N ASP A 405 9.28 -1.35 34.78
CA ASP A 405 8.25 -2.01 33.96
C ASP A 405 7.91 -3.40 34.52
N LEU A 406 8.94 -4.16 34.91
CA LEU A 406 8.77 -5.50 35.49
C LEU A 406 7.99 -5.45 36.80
N TRP A 407 8.36 -4.53 37.70
CA TRP A 407 7.62 -4.32 38.94
C TRP A 407 6.16 -3.92 38.68
N ALA A 408 5.90 -3.03 37.72
CA ALA A 408 4.54 -2.61 37.39
C ALA A 408 3.69 -3.78 36.87
N GLN A 409 4.30 -4.68 36.08
CA GLN A 409 3.64 -5.90 35.60
C GLN A 409 3.32 -6.87 36.74
N ASP A 410 4.24 -7.06 37.70
CA ASP A 410 4.01 -7.89 38.89
C ASP A 410 2.85 -7.35 39.76
N GLU A 411 2.67 -6.03 39.80
CA GLU A 411 1.54 -5.34 40.46
C GLU A 411 0.24 -5.34 39.63
N GLY A 412 0.23 -6.00 38.46
CA GLY A 412 -0.94 -6.15 37.61
C GLY A 412 -1.26 -4.94 36.73
N TYR A 413 -0.29 -4.06 36.47
CA TYR A 413 -0.44 -2.95 35.52
C TYR A 413 0.14 -3.30 34.16
N THR A 414 -0.51 -2.80 33.09
CA THR A 414 -0.02 -2.92 31.72
C THR A 414 0.37 -1.55 31.17
N ARG A 415 1.47 -1.47 30.43
CA ARG A 415 1.90 -0.19 29.85
C ARG A 415 0.90 0.29 28.80
N LEU A 416 0.67 1.60 28.73
CA LEU A 416 -0.27 2.20 27.76
C LEU A 416 0.11 1.92 26.32
N GLU A 417 1.41 2.00 26.04
CA GLU A 417 2.05 1.61 24.80
C GLU A 417 3.45 1.08 25.16
N PRO A 418 3.89 -0.06 24.61
CA PRO A 418 5.18 -0.65 24.95
C PRO A 418 6.35 0.31 24.70
N GLY A 419 7.37 0.26 25.56
CA GLY A 419 8.59 1.06 25.43
C GLY A 419 9.50 0.61 24.29
N LEU A 420 10.77 1.03 24.32
CA LEU A 420 11.76 0.55 23.35
C LEU A 420 12.16 -0.91 23.56
N ALA A 421 12.07 -1.40 24.80
CA ALA A 421 12.31 -2.80 25.15
C ALA A 421 11.13 -3.73 24.78
N GLY A 422 10.02 -3.18 24.30
CA GLY A 422 8.83 -3.96 23.92
C GLY A 422 7.97 -4.42 25.10
N ILE A 423 8.24 -3.93 26.31
CA ILE A 423 7.43 -4.15 27.52
C ILE A 423 6.83 -2.86 28.07
#